data_AF-A0A5B0M5U4-F1
#
_entry.id   AF-A0A5B0M5U4-F1
#
_cell.length_a   1.000
_cell.length_b   1.000
_cell.length_c   1.000
_cell.angle_alpha   90.00
_cell.angle_beta   90.00
_cell.angle_gamma   90.00
#
_symmetry.space_group_name_H-M   'P 1'
#
loop_
_entity.id
_entity.type
_entity.pdbx_description
1 polymer ?
#
loop_
_entity_poly.entity_id
_entity_poly.type
_entity_poly.pdbx_seq_one_letter_code
_entity_poly.pdbx_strand_id
1 'polypeptide(L)'
;MIRVFGVGENHLFHAAAYNKYFTIQANVAADQPDKLKKLSGLVLLSALAVPVVGSSTSTNEPQRKMRDNEEDSNSLNKTKLGRLASLLGLTSLPTRANLLKDALMRGVLKKSSPELHSLYEILEVDFHPLSITSKIQPILQQLSEDEETKRYVEPLKEVVLTRLFQQLSQVYDSLKLNRVIKLASFGDSEPENLKITRIRVEKFLMEACKRGELEVTLDHSSQLIKFTDRMFENETNSQISSTQLPTSNIPSLLSFNKDQDLVPTQSLAKSGVLQPNSASLLRTHLTRLASALTVSLNHIMPVLSTINETATPDLHLVKSVALQALQIDGPKQRKMLQKRKVTIEERKRKVEELRQKQDIEEAKAKALRIIQIQEEQQIRLQKQNKEREIKKLKDEADKIRAAEAEKVAMALAAQAGLNVDIKVYFISLSSYGR
;
A
#
# COMPACT_ATOMS: atom_id res chain seq x y z
N MET A 1 -21.80 8.31 10.80
CA MET A 1 -20.35 8.01 10.60
C MET A 1 -19.56 7.92 11.90
N ILE A 2 -19.54 8.94 12.77
CA ILE A 2 -18.79 8.90 14.05
C ILE A 2 -19.12 7.64 14.88
N ARG A 3 -20.41 7.40 15.17
CA ARG A 3 -20.87 6.22 15.91
C ARG A 3 -20.51 4.90 15.22
N VAL A 4 -20.58 4.86 13.89
CA VAL A 4 -20.26 3.68 13.08
C VAL A 4 -18.77 3.33 13.18
N PHE A 5 -17.88 4.31 13.00
CA PHE A 5 -16.44 4.08 13.16
C PHE A 5 -16.05 3.78 14.61
N GLY A 6 -16.79 4.34 15.57
CA GLY A 6 -16.66 3.96 16.97
C GLY A 6 -16.93 2.46 17.12
N VAL A 7 -18.16 2.01 16.81
CA VAL A 7 -18.56 0.60 16.94
C VAL A 7 -17.66 -0.35 16.16
N GLY A 8 -17.20 0.07 14.97
CA GLY A 8 -16.25 -0.70 14.17
C GLY A 8 -14.79 -0.60 14.60
N GLU A 9 -14.48 -0.09 15.80
CA GLU A 9 -13.13 0.00 16.42
C GLU A 9 -12.06 0.69 15.56
N ASN A 10 -12.48 1.51 14.58
CA ASN A 10 -11.59 2.24 13.70
C ASN A 10 -11.29 3.62 14.31
N HIS A 11 -10.44 3.66 15.34
CA HIS A 11 -10.12 4.86 16.13
C HIS A 11 -9.60 6.03 15.28
N LEU A 12 -8.82 5.75 14.23
CA LEU A 12 -8.26 6.77 13.34
C LEU A 12 -9.34 7.53 12.54
N PHE A 13 -10.26 6.81 11.89
CA PHE A 13 -11.36 7.44 11.15
C PHE A 13 -12.43 8.02 12.07
N HIS A 14 -12.58 7.45 13.27
CA HIS A 14 -13.43 8.02 14.30
C HIS A 14 -12.95 9.41 14.73
N ALA A 15 -11.65 9.57 15.02
CA ALA A 15 -11.03 10.86 15.32
C ALA A 15 -11.12 11.83 14.12
N ALA A 16 -10.86 11.35 12.89
CA ALA A 16 -11.00 12.16 11.68
C ALA A 16 -12.44 12.66 11.47
N ALA A 17 -13.45 11.83 11.77
CA ALA A 17 -14.86 12.22 11.71
C ALA A 17 -15.20 13.27 12.76
N TYR A 18 -14.66 13.18 13.98
CA TYR A 18 -14.81 14.24 14.99
C TYR A 18 -14.13 15.55 14.58
N ASN A 19 -12.93 15.51 13.99
CA ASN A 19 -12.26 16.70 13.46
C ASN A 19 -13.09 17.39 12.34
N LYS A 20 -13.66 16.60 11.43
CA LYS A 20 -14.61 17.08 10.40
C LYS A 20 -15.84 17.72 11.04
N TYR A 21 -16.46 17.03 11.99
CA TYR A 21 -17.65 17.50 12.70
C TYR A 21 -17.39 18.80 13.46
N PHE A 22 -16.24 18.93 14.12
CA PHE A 22 -15.81 20.16 14.76
C PHE A 22 -15.64 21.30 13.76
N THR A 23 -15.11 21.04 12.56
CA THR A 23 -15.02 22.08 11.50
C THR A 23 -16.37 22.70 11.18
N ILE A 24 -17.41 21.85 11.10
CA ILE A 24 -18.76 22.26 10.70
C ILE A 24 -19.47 22.94 11.88
N GLN A 25 -19.36 22.36 13.07
CA GLN A 25 -20.05 22.86 14.25
C GLN A 25 -19.34 24.02 14.95
N ALA A 26 -18.04 24.24 14.74
CA ALA A 26 -17.32 25.34 15.39
C ALA A 26 -17.94 26.71 15.09
N ASN A 27 -18.46 26.90 13.87
CA ASN A 27 -19.11 28.14 13.47
C ASN A 27 -20.55 28.24 14.01
N VAL A 28 -21.27 27.12 14.10
CA VAL A 28 -22.68 27.08 14.55
C VAL A 28 -22.79 27.11 16.08
N ALA A 29 -21.84 26.49 16.77
CA ALA A 29 -21.81 26.40 18.22
C ALA A 29 -21.06 27.57 18.88
N ALA A 30 -20.62 28.59 18.10
CA ALA A 30 -19.99 29.81 18.61
C ALA A 30 -20.82 30.45 19.74
N ASP A 31 -22.15 30.36 19.65
CA ASP A 31 -23.09 30.95 20.60
C ASP A 31 -23.33 30.08 21.86
N GLN A 32 -22.76 28.86 21.93
CA GLN A 32 -22.95 27.91 23.04
C GLN A 32 -21.62 27.37 23.57
N PRO A 33 -21.00 28.06 24.55
CA PRO A 33 -19.65 27.73 25.02
C PRO A 33 -19.56 26.34 25.67
N ASP A 34 -20.62 25.87 26.34
CA ASP A 34 -20.62 24.56 26.99
C ASP A 34 -20.59 23.40 25.99
N LYS A 35 -21.32 23.53 24.88
CA LYS A 35 -21.29 22.52 23.81
C LYS A 35 -19.95 22.55 23.09
N LEU A 36 -19.40 23.74 22.84
CA LEU A 36 -18.05 23.86 22.29
C LEU A 36 -16.99 23.22 23.18
N LYS A 37 -17.07 23.39 24.50
CA LYS A 37 -16.14 22.78 25.45
C LYS A 37 -16.20 21.25 25.39
N LYS A 38 -17.41 20.67 25.42
CA LYS A 38 -17.62 19.22 25.31
C LYS A 38 -17.12 18.66 23.97
N LEU A 39 -17.47 19.33 22.86
CA LEU A 39 -17.01 18.91 21.53
C LEU A 39 -15.49 19.01 21.37
N SER A 40 -14.89 20.08 21.87
CA SER A 40 -13.43 20.26 21.86
C SER A 40 -12.75 19.15 22.66
N GLY A 41 -13.31 18.80 23.82
CA GLY A 41 -12.84 17.69 24.65
C GLY A 41 -12.90 16.34 23.93
N LEU A 42 -14.03 16.01 23.29
CA LEU A 42 -14.19 14.75 22.55
C LEU A 42 -13.27 14.65 21.33
N VAL A 43 -13.04 15.77 20.62
CA VAL A 43 -12.11 15.82 19.49
C VAL A 43 -10.68 15.55 19.95
N LEU A 44 -10.24 16.21 21.03
CA LEU A 44 -8.91 16.00 21.59
C LEU A 44 -8.74 14.57 22.11
N LEU A 45 -9.73 14.07 22.85
CA LEU A 45 -9.72 12.74 23.43
C LEU A 45 -9.68 11.65 22.36
N SER A 46 -10.51 11.77 21.31
CA SER A 46 -10.51 10.83 20.20
C SER A 46 -9.19 10.84 19.43
N ALA A 47 -8.55 12.00 19.25
CA ALA A 47 -7.24 12.10 18.62
C ALA A 47 -6.10 11.51 19.49
N LEU A 48 -6.15 11.70 20.81
CA LEU A 48 -5.18 11.15 21.76
C LEU A 48 -5.28 9.62 21.87
N ALA A 49 -6.51 9.09 21.84
CA ALA A 49 -6.81 7.67 21.94
C ALA A 49 -6.43 6.84 20.69
N VAL A 50 -6.03 7.48 19.58
CA VAL A 50 -5.53 6.76 18.40
C VAL A 50 -4.19 6.09 18.76
N PRO A 51 -4.03 4.77 18.52
CA PRO A 51 -2.77 4.05 18.74
C PRO A 51 -1.57 4.71 18.05
N VAL A 52 -0.43 4.76 18.72
CA VAL A 52 0.83 5.31 18.20
C VAL A 52 1.59 4.22 17.47
N VAL A 53 1.16 3.92 16.24
CA VAL A 53 1.90 2.99 15.36
C VAL A 53 3.18 3.70 14.91
N GLY A 54 4.34 3.08 15.15
CA GLY A 54 5.64 3.59 14.71
C GLY A 54 5.65 3.83 13.20
N SER A 55 6.26 4.94 12.77
CA SER A 55 6.34 5.33 11.35
C SER A 55 7.13 4.36 10.45
N SER A 56 7.70 3.29 10.99
CA SER A 56 8.27 2.16 10.22
C SER A 56 7.19 1.26 9.61
N THR A 57 5.95 1.35 10.10
CA THR A 57 4.84 0.53 9.62
C THR A 57 4.12 1.23 8.48
N SER A 58 4.76 1.24 7.32
CA SER A 58 3.94 1.13 6.11
C SER A 58 3.18 -0.19 6.21
N THR A 59 1.85 -0.10 6.40
CA THR A 59 0.87 -1.07 5.86
C THR A 59 0.77 -2.47 6.45
N ASN A 60 1.17 -2.75 7.69
CA ASN A 60 1.00 -4.10 8.27
C ASN A 60 0.02 -4.14 9.46
N GLU A 61 -1.28 -4.01 9.17
CA GLU A 61 -2.32 -4.65 9.99
C GLU A 61 -2.22 -6.18 9.80
N PRO A 62 -2.44 -7.01 10.83
CA PRO A 62 -2.08 -8.42 10.82
C PRO A 62 -3.04 -9.23 9.94
N GLN A 63 -2.54 -9.75 8.81
CA GLN A 63 -3.21 -10.82 8.08
C GLN A 63 -3.30 -12.08 8.98
N ARG A 64 -4.53 -12.61 9.13
CA ARG A 64 -4.72 -14.05 9.36
C ARG A 64 -4.13 -14.74 8.13
N LYS A 65 -2.99 -15.42 8.29
CA LYS A 65 -2.36 -16.21 7.24
C LYS A 65 -3.33 -17.28 6.73
N MET A 66 -3.99 -17.00 5.61
CA MET A 66 -4.36 -18.00 4.63
C MET A 66 -3.44 -17.75 3.44
N ARG A 67 -2.62 -18.76 3.14
CA ARG A 67 -1.72 -18.81 1.98
C ARG A 67 -2.57 -18.62 0.73
N ASP A 68 -2.39 -17.49 0.06
CA ASP A 68 -2.37 -17.28 -1.39
C ASP A 68 -2.72 -15.80 -1.69
N ASN A 69 -1.86 -15.12 -2.47
CA ASN A 69 -1.99 -13.75 -3.01
C ASN A 69 -1.56 -12.58 -2.09
N GLU A 70 -0.24 -12.40 -1.92
CA GLU A 70 0.36 -11.32 -1.12
C GLU A 70 0.42 -9.95 -1.84
N GLU A 71 0.40 -9.88 -3.18
CA GLU A 71 0.53 -8.60 -3.91
C GLU A 71 -0.78 -7.80 -4.00
N ASP A 72 -1.94 -8.47 -4.12
CA ASP A 72 -3.24 -7.79 -4.25
C ASP A 72 -3.74 -7.19 -2.92
N SER A 73 -3.43 -7.82 -1.79
CA SER A 73 -3.98 -7.47 -0.47
C SER A 73 -3.50 -6.09 0.02
N ASN A 74 -2.26 -5.72 -0.27
CA ASN A 74 -1.68 -4.47 0.22
C ASN A 74 -2.23 -3.24 -0.54
N SER A 75 -2.44 -3.39 -1.85
CA SER A 75 -3.16 -2.42 -2.68
C SER A 75 -4.64 -2.32 -2.27
N LEU A 76 -5.28 -3.43 -1.94
CA LEU A 76 -6.67 -3.47 -1.47
C LEU A 76 -6.86 -2.71 -0.15
N ASN A 77 -5.93 -2.80 0.80
CA ASN A 77 -6.05 -2.06 2.07
C ASN A 77 -5.83 -0.55 1.88
N LYS A 78 -4.86 -0.16 1.07
CA LYS A 78 -4.64 1.26 0.72
C LYS A 78 -5.84 1.84 -0.04
N THR A 79 -6.46 1.06 -0.92
CA THR A 79 -7.70 1.47 -1.63
C THR A 79 -8.93 1.45 -0.73
N LYS A 80 -9.08 0.53 0.23
CA LYS A 80 -10.15 0.56 1.24
C LYS A 80 -10.04 1.78 2.16
N LEU A 81 -8.85 2.03 2.72
CA LEU A 81 -8.58 3.21 3.55
C LEU A 81 -8.75 4.51 2.74
N GLY A 82 -8.35 4.52 1.47
CA GLY A 82 -8.59 5.62 0.55
C GLY A 82 -10.07 5.86 0.26
N ARG A 83 -10.86 4.79 0.06
CA ARG A 83 -12.34 4.87 -0.06
C ARG A 83 -12.98 5.41 1.21
N LEU A 84 -12.55 4.94 2.39
CA LEU A 84 -13.01 5.45 3.68
C LEU A 84 -12.66 6.94 3.86
N ALA A 85 -11.44 7.35 3.53
CA ALA A 85 -11.04 8.75 3.56
C ALA A 85 -11.91 9.60 2.60
N SER A 86 -12.17 9.10 1.39
CA SER A 86 -13.05 9.73 0.41
C SER A 86 -14.50 9.84 0.92
N LEU A 87 -15.01 8.86 1.68
CA LEU A 87 -16.35 8.91 2.29
C LEU A 87 -16.46 10.01 3.35
N LEU A 88 -15.37 10.35 4.06
CA LEU A 88 -15.31 11.52 4.92
C LEU A 88 -15.02 12.82 4.15
N GLY A 89 -14.80 12.75 2.84
CA GLY A 89 -14.36 13.87 2.00
C GLY A 89 -12.96 14.37 2.33
N LEU A 90 -12.06 13.50 2.79
CA LEU A 90 -10.65 13.81 3.02
C LEU A 90 -9.86 13.56 1.73
N THR A 91 -8.95 14.47 1.38
CA THR A 91 -8.09 14.37 0.19
C THR A 91 -6.86 13.49 0.41
N SER A 92 -6.43 13.35 1.67
CA SER A 92 -5.30 12.51 2.08
C SER A 92 -5.71 11.59 3.23
N LEU A 93 -4.96 10.51 3.40
CA LEU A 93 -5.20 9.58 4.50
C LEU A 93 -4.90 10.30 5.83
N PRO A 94 -5.84 10.28 6.80
CA PRO A 94 -5.61 10.90 8.09
C PRO A 94 -4.50 10.15 8.84
N THR A 95 -3.61 10.87 9.50
CA THR A 95 -2.61 10.31 10.43
C THR A 95 -2.81 10.94 11.79
N ARG A 96 -2.47 10.22 12.87
CA ARG A 96 -2.59 10.74 14.25
C ARG A 96 -1.90 12.10 14.42
N ALA A 97 -0.69 12.25 13.88
CA ALA A 97 0.06 13.50 13.93
C ALA A 97 -0.66 14.64 13.20
N ASN A 98 -1.23 14.38 12.01
CA ASN A 98 -1.98 15.40 11.28
C ASN A 98 -3.27 15.78 12.03
N LEU A 99 -3.99 14.80 12.60
CA LEU A 99 -5.21 15.05 13.36
C LEU A 99 -4.96 15.91 14.61
N LEU A 100 -3.84 15.68 15.31
CA LEU A 100 -3.44 16.50 16.46
C LEU A 100 -2.99 17.90 16.03
N LYS A 101 -2.19 18.01 14.96
CA LYS A 101 -1.79 19.32 14.41
C LYS A 101 -3.01 20.16 14.00
N ASP A 102 -3.97 19.54 13.31
CA ASP A 102 -5.22 20.19 12.91
C ASP A 102 -6.04 20.67 14.11
N ALA A 103 -6.13 19.86 15.18
CA ALA A 103 -6.81 20.23 16.41
C ALA A 103 -6.13 21.42 17.12
N LEU A 104 -4.80 21.44 17.16
CA LEU A 104 -4.02 22.53 17.76
C LEU A 104 -4.14 23.83 16.95
N MET A 105 -4.05 23.76 15.62
CA MET A 105 -4.22 24.93 14.73
C MET A 105 -5.58 25.61 14.93
N ARG A 106 -6.61 24.85 15.32
CA ARG A 106 -7.96 25.34 15.55
C ARG A 106 -8.22 25.80 16.99
N GLY A 107 -7.20 25.73 17.85
CA GLY A 107 -7.29 26.14 19.24
C GLY A 107 -8.17 25.24 20.11
N VAL A 108 -8.33 23.95 19.75
CA VAL A 108 -9.12 22.98 20.53
C VAL A 108 -8.59 22.88 21.96
N LEU A 109 -7.26 22.92 22.13
CA LEU A 109 -6.59 22.85 23.44
C LEU A 109 -6.99 23.99 24.39
N LYS A 110 -7.21 25.20 23.87
CA LYS A 110 -7.64 26.36 24.67
C LYS A 110 -9.12 26.29 25.06
N LYS A 111 -9.91 25.54 24.29
CA LYS A 111 -11.36 25.41 24.45
C LYS A 111 -11.76 24.15 25.24
N SER A 112 -10.86 23.19 25.38
CA SER A 112 -11.07 21.97 26.16
C SER A 112 -10.98 22.21 27.67
N SER A 113 -11.38 21.21 28.45
CA SER A 113 -11.26 21.24 29.89
C SER A 113 -9.79 21.14 30.36
N PRO A 114 -9.44 21.66 31.55
CA PRO A 114 -8.06 21.68 32.03
C PRO A 114 -7.48 20.28 32.28
N GLU A 115 -8.32 19.29 32.57
CA GLU A 115 -7.92 17.89 32.75
C GLU A 115 -7.40 17.30 31.43
N LEU A 116 -8.08 17.61 30.32
CA LEU A 116 -7.67 17.16 28.98
C LEU A 116 -6.45 17.94 28.45
N HIS A 117 -6.28 19.20 28.85
CA HIS A 117 -5.05 19.95 28.60
C HIS A 117 -3.85 19.26 29.26
N SER A 118 -4.00 18.94 30.55
CA SER A 118 -2.98 18.22 31.33
C SER A 118 -2.67 16.87 30.70
N LEU A 119 -3.69 16.13 30.25
CA LEU A 119 -3.51 14.86 29.54
C LEU A 119 -2.71 15.01 28.24
N TYR A 120 -3.00 16.03 27.43
CA TYR A 120 -2.25 16.31 26.21
C TYR A 120 -0.78 16.63 26.51
N GLU A 121 -0.52 17.51 27.48
CA GLU A 121 0.82 17.90 27.88
C GLU A 121 1.64 16.70 28.37
N ILE A 122 1.04 15.88 29.24
CA ILE A 122 1.64 14.68 29.79
C ILE A 122 1.95 13.62 28.71
N LEU A 123 1.07 13.47 27.71
CA LEU A 123 1.25 12.46 26.67
C LEU A 123 2.19 12.93 25.56
N GLU A 124 2.05 14.17 25.07
CA GLU A 124 2.70 14.65 23.84
C GLU A 124 3.91 15.55 24.05
N VAL A 125 3.92 16.33 25.13
CA VAL A 125 4.96 17.35 25.38
C VAL A 125 6.01 16.79 26.34
N ASP A 126 5.60 16.50 27.57
CA ASP A 126 6.50 16.15 28.68
C ASP A 126 6.26 14.72 29.18
N PHE A 127 6.61 13.76 28.31
CA PHE A 127 6.47 12.36 28.66
C PHE A 127 7.62 11.88 29.56
N HIS A 128 7.30 11.51 30.81
CA HIS A 128 8.27 10.92 31.74
C HIS A 128 7.91 9.47 32.12
N PRO A 129 8.72 8.46 31.73
CA PRO A 129 8.32 7.04 31.79
C PRO A 129 8.06 6.50 33.21
N LEU A 130 8.64 7.10 34.26
CA LEU A 130 8.48 6.59 35.62
C LEU A 130 7.27 7.20 36.37
N SER A 131 6.85 8.41 36.02
CA SER A 131 5.76 9.13 36.73
C SER A 131 4.45 9.18 35.95
N ILE A 132 4.49 8.80 34.67
CA ILE A 132 3.36 8.94 33.74
C ILE A 132 2.09 8.25 34.23
N THR A 133 2.21 7.01 34.71
CA THR A 133 1.06 6.20 35.11
C THR A 133 0.39 6.74 36.37
N SER A 134 1.18 7.26 37.33
CA SER A 134 0.66 7.91 38.52
C SER A 134 -0.05 9.23 38.21
N LYS A 135 0.46 10.04 37.27
CA LYS A 135 -0.16 11.32 36.89
C LYS A 135 -1.45 11.15 36.08
N ILE A 136 -1.52 10.12 35.24
CA ILE A 136 -2.67 9.87 34.36
C ILE A 136 -3.82 9.17 35.09
N GLN A 137 -3.54 8.37 36.14
CA GLN A 137 -4.53 7.63 36.90
C GLN A 137 -5.77 8.47 37.34
N PRO A 138 -5.64 9.63 38.01
CA PRO A 138 -6.81 10.40 38.43
C PRO A 138 -7.63 10.93 37.24
N ILE A 139 -6.98 11.26 36.14
CA ILE A 139 -7.64 11.73 34.91
C ILE A 139 -8.44 10.58 34.29
N LEU A 140 -7.89 9.37 34.23
CA LEU A 140 -8.61 8.20 33.71
C LEU A 140 -9.81 7.80 34.59
N GLN A 141 -9.73 7.99 35.90
CA GLN A 141 -10.86 7.77 36.80
C GLN A 141 -12.00 8.74 36.51
N GLN A 142 -11.71 10.04 36.39
CA GLN A 142 -12.72 11.05 36.01
C GLN A 142 -13.34 10.75 34.63
N LEU A 143 -12.53 10.34 33.65
CA LEU A 143 -13.04 9.97 32.32
C LEU A 143 -13.86 8.68 32.30
N SER A 144 -13.81 7.86 33.36
CA SER A 144 -14.59 6.63 33.46
C SER A 144 -16.01 6.84 33.98
N GLU A 145 -16.29 8.01 34.58
CA GLU A 145 -17.60 8.39 35.11
C GLU A 145 -18.60 8.73 33.99
N ASP A 146 -18.15 9.39 32.92
CA ASP A 146 -18.99 9.73 31.77
C ASP A 146 -19.05 8.59 30.75
N GLU A 147 -20.26 8.17 30.32
CA GLU A 147 -20.44 7.06 29.37
C GLU A 147 -19.79 7.32 28.00
N GLU A 148 -19.79 8.57 27.52
CA GLU A 148 -19.21 8.91 26.22
C GLU A 148 -17.67 8.84 26.23
N THR A 149 -17.04 9.18 27.35
CA THR A 149 -15.57 9.18 27.48
C THR A 149 -15.02 7.83 27.94
N LYS A 150 -15.83 7.02 28.63
CA LYS A 150 -15.47 5.68 29.09
C LYS A 150 -14.92 4.78 27.98
N ARG A 151 -15.43 4.95 26.76
CA ARG A 151 -14.95 4.23 25.56
C ARG A 151 -13.47 4.44 25.27
N TYR A 152 -12.90 5.59 25.59
CA TYR A 152 -11.52 5.94 25.26
C TYR A 152 -10.52 5.49 26.33
N VAL A 153 -10.97 5.09 27.52
CA VAL A 153 -10.09 4.72 28.64
C VAL A 153 -9.17 3.56 28.27
N GLU A 154 -9.71 2.51 27.64
CA GLU A 154 -8.92 1.33 27.29
C GLU A 154 -7.90 1.59 26.16
N PRO A 155 -8.28 2.21 25.03
CA PRO A 155 -7.31 2.65 24.02
C PRO A 155 -6.24 3.60 24.55
N LEU A 156 -6.58 4.50 25.49
CA LEU A 156 -5.60 5.39 26.11
C LEU A 156 -4.57 4.63 26.94
N LYS A 157 -4.99 3.61 27.71
CA LYS A 157 -4.05 2.75 28.44
C LYS A 157 -3.07 2.08 27.49
N GLU A 158 -3.52 1.61 26.33
CA GLU A 158 -2.66 1.03 25.29
C GLU A 158 -1.69 2.05 24.67
N VAL A 159 -2.16 3.27 24.39
CA VAL A 159 -1.32 4.37 23.90
C VAL A 159 -0.22 4.73 24.91
N VAL A 160 -0.59 4.87 26.18
CA VAL A 160 0.36 5.15 27.28
C VAL A 160 1.40 4.04 27.36
N LEU A 161 0.96 2.78 27.29
CA LEU A 161 1.83 1.63 27.40
C LEU A 161 2.77 1.53 26.18
N THR A 162 2.28 1.83 24.97
CA THR A 162 3.10 1.92 23.76
C THR A 162 4.20 2.96 23.90
N ARG A 163 3.84 4.19 24.32
CA ARG A 163 4.84 5.25 24.55
C ARG A 163 5.81 4.89 25.65
N LEU A 164 5.33 4.29 26.74
CA LEU A 164 6.17 3.84 27.86
C LEU A 164 7.25 2.89 27.35
N PHE A 165 6.88 1.86 26.59
CA PHE A 165 7.85 0.91 26.05
C PHE A 165 8.78 1.51 25.00
N GLN A 166 8.29 2.42 24.15
CA GLN A 166 9.13 3.16 23.19
C GLN A 166 10.19 4.03 23.89
N GLN A 167 9.88 4.60 25.06
CA GLN A 167 10.83 5.39 25.84
C GLN A 167 11.78 4.50 26.64
N LEU A 168 11.26 3.42 27.24
CA LEU A 168 12.07 2.48 28.00
C LEU A 168 13.10 1.79 27.12
N SER A 169 12.76 1.45 25.87
CA SER A 169 13.69 0.84 24.93
C SER A 169 14.80 1.76 24.45
N GLN A 170 14.61 3.07 24.51
CA GLN A 170 15.65 4.05 24.16
C GLN A 170 16.67 4.25 25.30
N VAL A 171 16.27 4.02 26.55
CA VAL A 171 17.07 4.36 27.75
C VAL A 171 17.67 3.12 28.41
N TYR A 172 17.04 1.96 28.28
CA TYR A 172 17.45 0.74 28.97
C TYR A 172 17.75 -0.39 27.97
N ASP A 173 18.88 -1.08 28.17
CA ASP A 173 19.17 -2.33 27.45
C ASP A 173 18.39 -3.52 28.04
N SER A 174 18.23 -3.54 29.37
CA SER A 174 17.47 -4.59 30.05
C SER A 174 16.75 -4.10 31.30
N LEU A 175 15.56 -4.65 31.56
CA LEU A 175 14.68 -4.28 32.66
C LEU A 175 14.02 -5.50 33.30
N LYS A 176 13.88 -5.48 34.64
CA LYS A 176 13.14 -6.53 35.36
C LYS A 176 11.65 -6.43 35.04
N LEU A 177 11.02 -7.55 34.67
CA LEU A 177 9.60 -7.65 34.32
C LEU A 177 8.71 -7.14 35.48
N ASN A 178 9.02 -7.53 36.72
CA ASN A 178 8.30 -7.07 37.91
C ASN A 178 8.29 -5.53 38.08
N ARG A 179 9.38 -4.85 37.67
CA ARG A 179 9.43 -3.39 37.74
C ARG A 179 8.50 -2.78 36.71
N VAL A 180 8.48 -3.33 35.50
CA VAL A 180 7.61 -2.86 34.41
C VAL A 180 6.14 -3.11 34.73
N ILE A 181 5.79 -4.25 35.35
CA ILE A 181 4.42 -4.54 35.80
C ILE A 181 3.97 -3.49 36.83
N LYS A 182 4.81 -3.15 37.81
CA LYS A 182 4.51 -2.11 38.80
C LYS A 182 4.35 -0.72 38.18
N LEU A 183 5.14 -0.41 37.14
CA LEU A 183 5.00 0.85 36.41
C LEU A 183 3.71 0.88 35.59
N ALA A 184 3.32 -0.25 34.98
CA ALA A 184 2.16 -0.37 34.12
C ALA A 184 0.83 -0.64 34.85
N SER A 185 0.84 -0.73 36.19
CA SER A 185 -0.38 -1.06 36.96
C SER A 185 -1.33 0.11 37.18
N PHE A 186 -1.00 1.33 36.68
CA PHE A 186 -1.82 2.54 36.82
C PHE A 186 -2.29 2.79 38.27
N GLY A 187 -1.46 2.46 39.25
CA GLY A 187 -1.73 2.65 40.68
C GLY A 187 -2.49 1.52 41.38
N ASP A 188 -2.95 0.50 40.65
CA ASP A 188 -3.57 -0.68 41.24
C ASP A 188 -2.48 -1.58 41.83
N SER A 189 -2.45 -1.71 43.16
CA SER A 189 -1.45 -2.51 43.90
C SER A 189 -1.97 -3.88 44.31
N GLU A 190 -3.19 -4.24 43.93
CA GLU A 190 -3.77 -5.53 44.31
C GLU A 190 -3.13 -6.71 43.55
N PRO A 191 -2.91 -7.85 44.23
CA PRO A 191 -2.18 -8.98 43.66
C PRO A 191 -2.88 -9.61 42.46
N GLU A 192 -4.21 -9.63 42.41
CA GLU A 192 -4.96 -10.13 41.25
C GLU A 192 -4.86 -9.18 40.05
N ASN A 193 -4.94 -7.87 40.28
CA ASN A 193 -4.77 -6.85 39.23
C ASN A 193 -3.34 -6.84 38.66
N LEU A 194 -2.33 -7.17 39.47
CA LEU A 194 -0.95 -7.31 39.01
C LEU A 194 -0.76 -8.52 38.08
N LYS A 195 -1.48 -9.63 38.30
CA LYS A 195 -1.47 -10.79 37.38
C LYS A 195 -2.11 -10.42 36.04
N ILE A 196 -3.26 -9.75 36.07
CA ILE A 196 -3.95 -9.29 34.86
C ILE A 196 -3.06 -8.30 34.08
N THR A 197 -2.44 -7.37 34.80
CA THR A 197 -1.49 -6.39 34.23
C THR A 197 -0.30 -7.09 33.60
N ARG A 198 0.25 -8.14 34.23
CA ARG A 198 1.33 -8.94 33.66
C ARG A 198 0.94 -9.55 32.32
N ILE A 199 -0.21 -10.23 32.25
CA ILE A 199 -0.70 -10.85 31.01
C ILE A 199 -0.91 -9.79 29.93
N ARG A 200 -1.45 -8.62 30.29
CA ARG A 200 -1.65 -7.50 29.36
C ARG A 200 -0.32 -6.96 28.83
N VAL A 201 0.68 -6.79 29.69
CA VAL A 201 2.02 -6.31 29.31
C VAL A 201 2.73 -7.32 28.41
N GLU A 202 2.71 -8.61 28.75
CA GLU A 202 3.32 -9.67 27.93
C GLU A 202 2.63 -9.79 26.57
N LYS A 203 1.29 -9.77 26.53
CA LYS A 203 0.51 -9.76 25.29
C LYS A 203 0.86 -8.54 24.44
N PHE A 204 0.92 -7.35 25.05
CA PHE A 204 1.28 -6.14 24.34
C PHE A 204 2.69 -6.23 23.73
N LEU A 205 3.68 -6.69 24.50
CA LEU A 205 5.05 -6.84 24.01
C LEU A 205 5.14 -7.80 22.83
N MET A 206 4.41 -8.91 22.90
CA MET A 206 4.35 -9.88 21.79
C MET A 206 3.70 -9.26 20.55
N GLU A 207 2.62 -8.49 20.71
CA GLU A 207 1.97 -7.80 19.60
C GLU A 207 2.83 -6.68 19.01
N ALA A 208 3.52 -5.88 19.85
CA ALA A 208 4.44 -4.84 19.41
C ALA A 208 5.64 -5.42 18.65
N CYS A 209 6.18 -6.55 19.11
CA CYS A 209 7.23 -7.29 18.42
C CYS A 209 6.73 -7.87 17.09
N LYS A 210 5.51 -8.43 17.07
CA LYS A 210 4.88 -8.92 15.83
C LYS A 210 4.63 -7.81 14.81
N ARG A 211 4.28 -6.59 15.26
CA ARG A 211 4.10 -5.40 14.40
C ARG A 211 5.43 -4.80 13.94
N GLY A 212 6.56 -5.20 14.51
CA GLY A 212 7.87 -4.60 14.22
C GLY A 212 8.02 -3.17 14.78
N GLU A 213 7.20 -2.80 15.77
CA GLU A 213 7.28 -1.48 16.43
C GLU A 213 8.39 -1.44 17.47
N LEU A 214 8.68 -2.60 18.08
CA LEU A 214 9.62 -2.72 19.18
C LEU A 214 10.34 -4.07 19.12
N GLU A 215 11.66 -4.05 19.26
CA GLU A 215 12.49 -5.25 19.29
C GLU A 215 12.80 -5.64 20.74
N VAL A 216 12.12 -6.69 21.21
CA VAL A 216 12.23 -7.14 22.60
C VAL A 216 12.35 -8.65 22.67
N THR A 217 13.19 -9.11 23.59
CA THR A 217 13.25 -10.52 24.00
C THR A 217 12.82 -10.64 25.46
N LEU A 218 11.93 -11.60 25.72
CA LEU A 218 11.35 -11.86 27.03
C LEU A 218 11.94 -13.13 27.63
N ASP A 219 12.68 -13.00 28.73
CA ASP A 219 13.19 -14.13 29.50
C ASP A 219 12.36 -14.33 30.78
N HIS A 220 11.54 -15.37 30.76
CA HIS A 220 10.67 -15.72 31.88
C HIS A 220 11.43 -16.39 33.03
N SER A 221 12.59 -17.01 32.76
CA SER A 221 13.39 -17.67 33.80
C SER A 221 14.03 -16.64 34.73
N SER A 222 14.61 -15.59 34.17
CA SER A 222 15.23 -14.49 34.90
C SER A 222 14.28 -13.32 35.20
N GLN A 223 13.04 -13.37 34.69
CA GLN A 223 12.05 -12.29 34.77
C GLN A 223 12.62 -10.96 34.24
N LEU A 224 13.28 -11.02 33.08
CA LEU A 224 13.97 -9.89 32.45
C LEU A 224 13.44 -9.65 31.04
N ILE A 225 13.27 -8.38 30.72
CA ILE A 225 12.98 -7.85 29.39
C ILE A 225 14.31 -7.32 28.85
N LYS A 226 14.78 -7.83 27.71
CA LYS A 226 15.95 -7.27 27.02
C LYS A 226 15.50 -6.57 25.75
N PHE A 227 15.85 -5.30 25.64
CA PHE A 227 15.66 -4.51 24.43
C PHE A 227 16.86 -4.77 23.52
N THR A 228 16.59 -5.30 22.34
CA THR A 228 17.63 -5.58 21.35
C THR A 228 17.51 -4.58 20.23
N ASP A 229 18.62 -4.27 19.59
CA ASP A 229 18.63 -3.45 18.39
C ASP A 229 19.32 -4.26 17.29
N ARG A 230 18.62 -4.48 16.18
CA ARG A 230 19.15 -5.17 15.00
C ARG A 230 20.22 -4.31 14.32
N MET A 231 21.43 -4.36 14.87
CA MET A 231 22.64 -3.70 14.37
C MET A 231 22.98 -4.08 12.93
N PHE A 232 22.75 -5.35 12.56
CA PHE A 232 23.32 -5.97 11.35
C PHE A 232 22.31 -6.76 10.51
N GLU A 233 21.02 -6.71 10.81
CA GLU A 233 20.04 -7.20 9.84
C GLU A 233 19.93 -6.18 8.70
N ASN A 234 20.71 -6.45 7.67
CA ASN A 234 20.47 -5.95 6.33
C ASN A 234 19.02 -6.28 5.94
N GLU A 235 18.36 -5.40 5.17
CA GLU A 235 17.13 -5.69 4.44
C GLU A 235 17.34 -6.81 3.39
N THR A 236 17.91 -7.96 3.75
CA THR A 236 18.10 -9.10 2.83
C THR A 236 16.80 -9.87 2.57
N ASN A 237 15.64 -9.22 2.62
CA ASN A 237 14.41 -9.88 2.18
C ASN A 237 13.38 -8.98 1.51
N SER A 238 13.79 -7.83 0.98
CA SER A 238 12.91 -6.99 0.14
C SER A 238 13.73 -6.19 -0.85
N GLN A 239 14.24 -6.85 -1.90
CA GLN A 239 14.75 -6.33 -3.19
C GLN A 239 15.97 -7.14 -3.69
N ILE A 240 15.78 -8.41 -4.03
CA ILE A 240 16.64 -9.09 -5.00
C ILE A 240 15.74 -9.80 -6.01
N SER A 241 15.03 -8.99 -6.79
CA SER A 241 14.41 -9.39 -8.06
C SER A 241 14.35 -8.15 -8.94
N SER A 242 15.46 -7.85 -9.61
CA SER A 242 15.45 -7.32 -10.98
C SER A 242 16.87 -7.19 -11.50
N THR A 243 17.19 -8.08 -12.42
CA THR A 243 18.14 -7.85 -13.50
C THR A 243 17.81 -6.52 -14.20
N GLN A 244 18.50 -5.44 -13.85
CA GLN A 244 18.67 -4.26 -14.69
C GLN A 244 19.88 -3.47 -14.21
N LEU A 245 20.89 -3.35 -15.08
CA LEU A 245 22.07 -2.53 -14.90
C LEU A 245 21.68 -1.08 -14.55
N PRO A 246 22.29 -0.43 -13.54
CA PRO A 246 22.01 0.96 -13.22
C PRO A 246 22.77 1.85 -14.21
N THR A 247 22.16 2.17 -15.34
CA THR A 247 22.60 3.27 -16.20
C THR A 247 22.00 4.57 -15.68
N SER A 248 22.89 5.49 -15.27
CA SER A 248 22.69 6.93 -15.15
C SER A 248 21.45 7.41 -14.40
N ASN A 249 21.59 7.56 -13.09
CA ASN A 249 21.11 8.74 -12.35
C ASN A 249 22.00 8.88 -11.11
N ILE A 250 23.17 9.48 -11.30
CA ILE A 250 24.00 9.97 -10.21
C ILE A 250 23.16 11.06 -9.52
N PRO A 251 22.84 10.96 -8.23
CA PRO A 251 22.23 12.07 -7.52
C PRO A 251 23.22 13.24 -7.57
N SER A 252 22.82 14.34 -8.22
CA SER A 252 23.62 15.57 -8.20
C SER A 252 23.87 15.98 -6.75
N LEU A 253 25.10 15.77 -6.29
CA LEU A 253 25.66 16.19 -4.99
C LEU A 253 25.72 17.72 -4.82
N LEU A 254 25.14 18.48 -5.75
CA LEU A 254 25.19 19.94 -5.84
C LEU A 254 23.80 20.61 -5.74
N SER A 255 22.73 19.84 -5.50
CA SER A 255 21.43 20.44 -5.19
C SER A 255 21.39 20.86 -3.71
N PHE A 256 22.16 21.89 -3.36
CA PHE A 256 22.02 22.61 -2.10
C PHE A 256 20.67 23.34 -2.11
N ASN A 257 19.60 22.63 -1.74
CA ASN A 257 18.39 23.29 -1.29
C ASN A 257 18.74 24.03 -0.01
N LYS A 258 18.73 25.36 -0.08
CA LYS A 258 19.10 26.30 0.99
C LYS A 258 18.27 26.15 2.27
N ASP A 259 17.20 25.36 2.23
CA ASP A 259 16.28 25.13 3.35
C ASP A 259 16.32 23.69 3.90
N GLN A 260 17.33 22.89 3.53
CA GLN A 260 17.56 21.60 4.17
C GLN A 260 18.66 21.76 5.22
N ASP A 261 18.25 21.85 6.49
CA ASP A 261 19.16 21.87 7.63
C ASP A 261 20.24 20.79 7.45
N LEU A 262 21.52 21.20 7.46
CA LEU A 262 22.72 20.34 7.31
C LEU A 262 23.00 19.47 8.54
N VAL A 263 22.17 19.61 9.56
CA VAL A 263 22.02 18.64 10.63
C VAL A 263 20.87 17.74 10.16
N PRO A 264 20.96 16.40 10.23
CA PRO A 264 19.74 15.62 10.40
C PRO A 264 19.17 16.05 11.75
N THR A 265 18.52 17.22 11.80
CA THR A 265 17.44 17.49 12.71
C THR A 265 16.46 16.41 12.34
N GLN A 266 16.61 15.24 12.98
CA GLN A 266 15.51 14.34 13.22
C GLN A 266 14.42 15.30 13.67
N SER A 267 13.47 15.54 12.77
CA SER A 267 12.49 16.58 12.93
C SER A 267 12.03 16.52 14.37
N LEU A 268 12.19 17.58 15.15
CA LEU A 268 11.60 17.67 16.49
C LEU A 268 10.09 17.35 16.46
N ALA A 269 9.49 17.28 15.26
CA ALA A 269 8.16 16.78 14.96
C ALA A 269 7.97 15.24 15.02
N LYS A 270 9.00 14.42 15.24
CA LYS A 270 8.86 13.00 15.60
C LYS A 270 8.90 12.91 17.11
N SER A 271 7.70 12.95 17.71
CA SER A 271 7.45 12.87 19.15
C SER A 271 8.39 11.88 19.85
N GLY A 272 9.28 12.40 20.71
CA GLY A 272 9.87 11.64 21.81
C GLY A 272 11.07 10.74 21.52
N VAL A 273 11.91 10.98 20.52
CA VAL A 273 13.22 10.30 20.49
C VAL A 273 14.18 11.04 21.44
N LEU A 274 14.30 10.55 22.67
CA LEU A 274 15.21 11.08 23.69
C LEU A 274 16.67 10.80 23.32
N GLN A 275 16.95 9.59 22.84
CA GLN A 275 18.28 9.15 22.39
C GLN A 275 18.14 8.25 21.15
N PRO A 276 19.01 8.44 20.13
CA PRO A 276 19.05 7.51 19.01
C PRO A 276 19.53 6.14 19.47
N ASN A 277 18.86 5.07 19.00
CA ASN A 277 19.28 3.71 19.27
C ASN A 277 20.68 3.43 18.68
N SER A 278 21.41 2.46 19.23
CA SER A 278 22.82 2.22 18.86
C SER A 278 23.01 1.83 17.38
N ALA A 279 22.04 1.21 16.72
CA ALA A 279 22.08 0.86 15.31
C ALA A 279 21.81 2.09 14.45
N SER A 280 20.90 2.95 14.91
CA SER A 280 20.65 4.25 14.25
C SER A 280 21.87 5.17 14.38
N LEU A 281 22.58 5.11 15.52
CA LEU A 281 23.84 5.79 15.74
C LEU A 281 24.88 5.29 14.72
N LEU A 282 25.08 3.96 14.59
CA LEU A 282 26.00 3.37 13.60
C LEU A 282 25.65 3.73 12.15
N ARG A 283 24.37 3.70 11.77
CA ARG A 283 23.93 4.11 10.42
C ARG A 283 24.15 5.60 10.14
N THR A 284 24.09 6.46 11.15
CA THR A 284 24.26 7.92 11.01
C THR A 284 25.64 8.43 11.46
N HIS A 285 26.56 7.54 11.82
CA HIS A 285 27.84 7.92 12.41
C HIS A 285 28.68 8.79 11.46
N LEU A 286 28.77 8.40 10.18
CA LEU A 286 29.54 9.14 9.18
C LEU A 286 28.92 10.50 8.87
N THR A 287 27.58 10.58 8.76
CA THR A 287 26.88 11.83 8.48
C THR A 287 26.96 12.79 9.67
N ARG A 288 26.86 12.27 10.90
CA ARG A 288 27.02 13.08 12.12
C ARG A 288 28.46 13.58 12.27
N LEU A 289 29.47 12.75 11.97
CA LEU A 289 30.87 13.16 11.95
C LEU A 289 31.08 14.25 10.90
N ALA A 290 30.62 14.04 9.67
CA ALA A 290 30.74 15.03 8.60
C ALA A 290 30.07 16.36 8.96
N SER A 291 28.86 16.33 9.54
CA SER A 291 28.14 17.52 10.00
C SER A 291 28.88 18.22 11.13
N ALA A 292 29.33 17.49 12.16
CA ALA A 292 30.09 18.05 13.27
C ALA A 292 31.45 18.63 12.82
N LEU A 293 32.12 17.97 11.88
CA LEU A 293 33.36 18.45 11.27
C LEU A 293 33.09 19.73 10.47
N THR A 294 32.02 19.76 9.68
CA THR A 294 31.66 20.96 8.90
C THR A 294 31.35 22.14 9.82
N VAL A 295 30.57 21.92 10.88
CA VAL A 295 30.26 22.96 11.88
C VAL A 295 31.52 23.43 12.62
N SER A 296 32.41 22.51 13.01
CA SER A 296 33.67 22.89 13.67
C SER A 296 34.63 23.61 12.75
N LEU A 297 34.74 23.22 11.48
CA LEU A 297 35.50 23.96 10.47
C LEU A 297 34.95 25.37 10.27
N ASN A 298 33.63 25.54 10.23
CA ASN A 298 33.00 26.87 10.14
C ASN A 298 33.35 27.76 11.34
N HIS A 299 33.49 27.20 12.55
CA HIS A 299 33.87 27.96 13.74
C HIS A 299 35.38 28.24 13.83
N ILE A 300 36.24 27.30 13.43
CA ILE A 300 37.70 27.42 13.54
C ILE A 300 38.29 28.27 12.41
N MET A 301 37.75 28.13 11.20
CA MET A 301 38.19 28.88 10.02
C MET A 301 37.01 29.64 9.40
N PRO A 302 36.55 30.72 10.06
CA PRO A 302 35.54 31.58 9.46
C PRO A 302 36.04 32.21 8.16
N VAL A 303 37.36 32.25 7.92
CA VAL A 303 37.92 32.76 6.66
C VAL A 303 37.65 31.82 5.48
N LEU A 304 37.69 30.50 5.66
CA LEU A 304 37.30 29.55 4.61
C LEU A 304 35.79 29.51 4.42
N SER A 305 35.00 29.70 5.49
CA SER A 305 33.57 29.92 5.34
C SER A 305 33.26 31.26 4.68
N THR A 306 34.04 32.32 4.90
CA THR A 306 33.91 33.57 4.11
C THR A 306 34.37 33.41 2.68
N ILE A 307 35.32 32.54 2.35
CA ILE A 307 35.62 32.17 0.96
C ILE A 307 34.42 31.41 0.35
N ASN A 308 33.70 30.62 1.16
CA ASN A 308 32.46 29.93 0.74
C ASN A 308 31.17 30.78 0.85
N GLU A 309 31.13 31.87 1.63
CA GLU A 309 30.00 32.80 1.79
C GLU A 309 30.14 33.99 0.83
N THR A 310 31.37 34.47 0.57
CA THR A 310 31.70 35.21 -0.67
C THR A 310 31.60 34.31 -1.90
N ALA A 311 31.47 32.98 -1.70
CA ALA A 311 30.98 32.03 -2.68
C ALA A 311 29.54 31.52 -2.39
N THR A 312 28.61 32.39 -1.97
CA THR A 312 27.55 32.61 -2.97
C THR A 312 28.29 33.26 -4.10
N PRO A 313 28.75 32.50 -5.12
CA PRO A 313 29.61 33.09 -6.12
C PRO A 313 28.82 34.27 -6.63
N ASP A 314 29.35 35.50 -6.47
CA ASP A 314 28.63 36.76 -6.70
C ASP A 314 27.48 36.44 -7.61
N LEU A 315 26.23 36.37 -7.11
CA LEU A 315 25.15 35.71 -7.88
C LEU A 315 25.12 36.27 -9.30
N HIS A 316 25.50 37.53 -9.42
CA HIS A 316 25.82 38.25 -10.64
C HIS A 316 26.96 37.68 -11.50
N LEU A 317 28.14 37.36 -10.97
CA LEU A 317 29.26 36.74 -11.68
C LEU A 317 28.93 35.32 -12.15
N VAL A 318 28.42 34.42 -11.30
CA VAL A 318 28.05 33.06 -11.77
C VAL A 318 26.88 33.11 -12.74
N LYS A 319 25.92 34.02 -12.53
CA LYS A 319 24.89 34.28 -13.54
C LYS A 319 25.49 34.86 -14.82
N SER A 320 26.50 35.72 -14.76
CA SER A 320 27.15 36.29 -15.95
C SER A 320 27.94 35.25 -16.74
N VAL A 321 28.67 34.36 -16.06
CA VAL A 321 29.41 33.26 -16.68
C VAL A 321 28.44 32.24 -17.28
N ALA A 322 27.35 31.91 -16.56
CA ALA A 322 26.30 31.04 -17.08
C ALA A 322 25.57 31.66 -18.28
N LEU A 323 25.30 32.97 -18.27
CA LEU A 323 24.69 33.69 -19.39
C LEU A 323 25.64 33.76 -20.59
N GLN A 324 26.94 33.96 -20.38
CA GLN A 324 27.95 33.97 -21.43
C GLN A 324 28.11 32.57 -22.05
N ALA A 325 28.15 31.52 -21.22
CA ALA A 325 28.14 30.14 -21.69
C ALA A 325 26.87 29.83 -22.49
N LEU A 326 25.70 30.28 -22.01
CA LEU A 326 24.43 30.12 -22.72
C LEU A 326 24.41 30.88 -24.06
N GLN A 327 25.02 32.06 -24.13
CA GLN A 327 25.09 32.86 -25.36
C GLN A 327 25.98 32.21 -26.42
N ILE A 328 27.08 31.56 -26.01
CA ILE A 328 28.00 30.85 -26.90
C ILE A 328 27.43 29.49 -27.34
N ASP A 329 26.84 28.74 -26.41
CA ASP A 329 26.38 27.37 -26.67
C ASP A 329 24.93 27.30 -27.15
N GLY A 330 24.08 28.26 -26.79
CA GLY A 330 22.69 28.37 -27.22
C GLY A 330 22.49 28.25 -28.74
N PRO A 331 23.21 28.99 -29.61
CA PRO A 331 23.05 28.87 -31.06
C PRO A 331 23.53 27.51 -31.59
N LYS A 332 24.57 26.91 -30.99
CA LYS A 332 25.05 25.56 -31.35
C LYS A 332 24.02 24.49 -31.00
N GLN A 333 23.47 24.56 -29.79
CA GLN A 333 22.41 23.66 -29.31
C GLN A 333 21.15 23.81 -30.17
N ARG A 334 20.73 25.04 -30.53
CA ARG A 334 19.57 25.29 -31.40
C ARG A 334 19.76 24.68 -32.79
N LYS A 335 20.94 24.83 -33.40
CA LYS A 335 21.26 24.19 -34.69
C LYS A 335 21.26 22.67 -34.59
N MET A 336 21.79 22.10 -33.49
CA MET A 336 21.77 20.65 -33.25
C MET A 336 20.33 20.13 -33.10
N LEU A 337 19.48 20.83 -32.35
CA LEU A 337 18.08 20.47 -32.17
C LEU A 337 17.29 20.57 -33.47
N GLN A 338 17.53 21.60 -34.29
CA GLN A 338 16.93 21.73 -35.62
C GLN A 338 17.33 20.56 -36.53
N LYS A 339 18.62 20.21 -36.59
CA LYS A 339 19.09 19.03 -37.33
C LYS A 339 18.42 17.75 -36.83
N ARG A 340 18.38 17.55 -35.50
CA ARG A 340 17.73 16.38 -34.88
C ARG A 340 16.25 16.31 -35.21
N LYS A 341 15.53 17.44 -35.23
CA LYS A 341 14.12 17.50 -35.61
C LYS A 341 13.90 17.02 -37.03
N VAL A 342 14.70 17.51 -37.99
CA VAL A 342 14.64 17.07 -39.39
C VAL A 342 14.91 15.57 -39.51
N THR A 343 15.97 15.06 -38.85
CA THR A 343 16.26 13.62 -38.87
C THR A 343 15.15 12.78 -38.24
N ILE A 344 14.50 13.26 -37.18
CA ILE A 344 13.36 12.56 -36.56
C ILE A 344 12.16 12.56 -37.50
N GLU A 345 11.85 13.67 -38.16
CA GLU A 345 10.76 13.74 -39.14
C GLU A 345 10.99 12.82 -40.34
N GLU A 346 12.21 12.77 -40.88
CA GLU A 346 12.58 11.83 -41.94
C GLU A 346 12.46 10.37 -41.49
N ARG A 347 12.88 10.04 -40.27
CA ARG A 347 12.74 8.69 -39.70
C ARG A 347 11.27 8.34 -39.50
N LYS A 348 10.43 9.26 -39.01
CA LYS A 348 8.98 9.06 -38.86
C LYS A 348 8.33 8.77 -40.21
N ARG A 349 8.62 9.57 -41.25
CA ARG A 349 8.11 9.34 -42.60
C ARG A 349 8.49 7.96 -43.14
N LYS A 350 9.76 7.56 -42.99
CA LYS A 350 10.22 6.22 -43.40
C LYS A 350 9.51 5.09 -42.65
N VAL A 351 9.26 5.25 -41.35
CA VAL A 351 8.52 4.25 -40.56
C VAL A 351 7.06 4.19 -40.98
N GLU A 352 6.42 5.33 -41.24
CA GLU A 352 5.04 5.39 -41.75
C GLU A 352 4.92 4.73 -43.13
N GLU A 353 5.86 4.99 -44.04
CA GLU A 353 5.91 4.34 -45.36
C GLU A 353 6.09 2.81 -45.26
N LEU A 354 6.98 2.34 -44.38
CA LEU A 354 7.16 0.90 -44.14
C LEU A 354 5.91 0.27 -43.55
N ARG A 355 5.24 0.94 -42.61
CA ARG A 355 3.99 0.48 -42.02
C ARG A 355 2.87 0.40 -43.05
N GLN A 356 2.73 1.42 -43.91
CA GLN A 356 1.76 1.39 -45.01
C GLN A 356 2.03 0.23 -45.97
N LYS A 357 3.30 -0.04 -46.30
CA LYS A 357 3.66 -1.19 -47.14
C LYS A 357 3.30 -2.52 -46.47
N GLN A 358 3.56 -2.66 -45.17
CA GLN A 358 3.19 -3.85 -44.39
C GLN A 358 1.67 -4.03 -44.32
N ASP A 359 0.91 -2.97 -44.06
CA ASP A 359 -0.56 -3.02 -44.01
C ASP A 359 -1.16 -3.42 -45.37
N ILE A 360 -0.59 -2.91 -46.47
CA ILE A 360 -0.99 -3.29 -47.85
C ILE A 360 -0.66 -4.77 -48.12
N GLU A 361 0.53 -5.24 -47.72
CA GLU A 361 0.93 -6.64 -47.89
C GLU A 361 0.06 -7.59 -47.05
N GLU A 362 -0.23 -7.23 -45.80
CA GLU A 362 -1.10 -8.00 -44.91
C GLU A 362 -2.55 -8.03 -45.44
N ALA A 363 -3.06 -6.90 -45.95
CA ALA A 363 -4.37 -6.84 -46.59
C ALA A 363 -4.44 -7.72 -47.84
N LYS A 364 -3.39 -7.73 -48.68
CA LYS A 364 -3.29 -8.62 -49.85
C LYS A 364 -3.25 -10.09 -49.42
N ALA A 365 -2.46 -10.43 -48.40
CA ALA A 365 -2.37 -11.80 -47.89
C ALA A 365 -3.72 -12.29 -47.32
N LYS A 366 -4.45 -11.43 -46.60
CA LYS A 366 -5.81 -11.72 -46.11
C LYS A 366 -6.79 -11.91 -47.26
N ALA A 367 -6.76 -11.06 -48.29
CA ALA A 367 -7.61 -11.20 -49.46
C ALA A 367 -7.37 -12.54 -50.19
N LEU A 368 -6.11 -12.93 -50.38
CA LEU A 368 -5.76 -14.21 -50.99
C LEU A 368 -6.26 -15.40 -50.16
N ARG A 369 -6.13 -15.36 -48.82
CA ARG A 369 -6.69 -16.41 -47.95
C ARG A 369 -8.20 -16.52 -48.05
N ILE A 370 -8.92 -15.39 -48.16
CA ILE A 370 -10.37 -15.40 -48.33
C ILE A 370 -10.75 -16.03 -49.67
N ILE A 371 -10.05 -15.69 -50.76
CA ILE A 371 -10.28 -16.31 -52.08
C ILE A 371 -10.06 -17.83 -52.01
N GLN A 372 -8.96 -18.28 -51.40
CA GLN A 372 -8.70 -19.71 -51.22
C GLN A 372 -9.79 -20.43 -50.42
N ILE A 373 -10.25 -19.83 -49.32
CA ILE A 373 -11.35 -20.41 -48.50
C ILE A 373 -12.64 -20.47 -49.32
N GLN A 374 -12.96 -19.45 -50.12
CA GLN A 374 -14.14 -19.45 -50.98
C GLN A 374 -14.05 -20.52 -52.07
N GLU A 375 -12.90 -20.67 -52.72
CA GLU A 375 -12.65 -21.73 -53.71
C GLU A 375 -12.80 -23.12 -53.09
N GLU A 376 -12.22 -23.36 -51.91
CA GLU A 376 -12.37 -24.63 -51.19
C GLU A 376 -13.84 -24.92 -50.82
N GLN A 377 -14.59 -23.90 -50.38
CA GLN A 377 -16.02 -24.03 -50.08
C GLN A 377 -16.83 -24.37 -51.33
N GLN A 378 -16.53 -23.76 -52.47
CA GLN A 378 -17.18 -24.08 -53.75
C GLN A 378 -16.88 -25.51 -54.18
N ILE A 379 -15.63 -25.97 -54.06
CA ILE A 379 -15.25 -27.35 -54.38
C ILE A 379 -15.98 -28.34 -53.47
N ARG A 380 -16.09 -28.05 -52.16
CA ARG A 380 -16.86 -28.89 -51.23
C ARG A 380 -18.34 -28.96 -51.59
N LEU A 381 -18.95 -27.83 -51.94
CA LEU A 381 -20.35 -27.78 -52.37
C LEU A 381 -20.57 -28.59 -53.66
N GLN A 382 -19.68 -28.45 -54.65
CA GLN A 382 -19.73 -29.23 -55.89
C GLN A 382 -19.59 -30.73 -55.62
N LYS A 383 -18.68 -31.15 -54.73
CA LYS A 383 -18.55 -32.56 -54.33
C LYS A 383 -19.82 -33.09 -53.66
N GLN A 384 -20.42 -32.33 -52.74
CA GLN A 384 -21.68 -32.72 -52.09
C GLN A 384 -22.84 -32.82 -53.09
N ASN A 385 -22.92 -31.91 -54.07
CA ASN A 385 -23.94 -31.98 -55.12
C ASN A 385 -23.75 -33.22 -56.00
N LYS A 386 -22.51 -33.50 -56.44
CA LYS A 386 -22.19 -34.72 -57.19
C LYS A 386 -22.53 -35.99 -56.41
N GLU A 387 -22.25 -36.02 -55.09
CA GLU A 387 -22.59 -37.17 -54.24
C GLU A 387 -24.11 -37.35 -54.11
N ARG A 388 -24.88 -36.26 -53.99
CA ARG A 388 -26.34 -36.30 -53.98
C ARG A 388 -26.91 -36.81 -55.30
N GLU A 389 -26.37 -36.40 -56.43
CA GLU A 389 -26.77 -36.90 -57.75
C GLU A 389 -26.45 -38.40 -57.90
N ILE A 390 -25.27 -38.85 -57.48
CA ILE A 390 -24.91 -40.27 -57.48
C ILE A 390 -25.84 -41.07 -56.56
N LYS A 391 -26.22 -40.55 -55.39
CA LYS A 391 -27.18 -41.21 -54.49
C LYS A 391 -28.56 -41.33 -55.15
N LYS A 392 -29.08 -40.26 -55.76
CA LYS A 392 -30.35 -40.30 -56.50
C LYS A 392 -30.30 -41.34 -57.63
N LEU A 393 -29.22 -41.36 -58.41
CA LEU A 393 -29.05 -42.34 -59.49
C LEU A 393 -28.96 -43.78 -58.97
N LYS A 394 -28.31 -44.01 -57.82
CA LYS A 394 -28.28 -45.33 -57.18
C LYS A 394 -29.66 -45.74 -56.67
N ASP A 395 -30.37 -44.85 -55.99
CA ASP A 395 -31.72 -45.12 -55.49
C ASP A 395 -32.70 -45.39 -56.65
N GLU A 396 -32.55 -44.68 -57.78
CA GLU A 396 -33.31 -44.94 -59.01
C GLU A 396 -32.92 -46.31 -59.63
N ALA A 397 -31.63 -46.63 -59.71
CA ALA A 397 -31.17 -47.92 -60.22
C ALA A 397 -31.62 -49.10 -59.35
N ASP A 398 -31.60 -48.95 -58.03
CA ASP A 398 -32.06 -49.98 -57.09
C ASP A 398 -33.59 -50.16 -57.16
N LYS A 399 -34.36 -49.07 -57.37
CA LYS A 399 -35.80 -49.17 -57.69
C LYS A 399 -36.06 -49.92 -59.00
N ILE A 400 -35.28 -49.64 -60.05
CA ILE A 400 -35.40 -50.35 -61.33
C ILE A 400 -35.07 -51.83 -61.14
N ARG A 401 -33.97 -52.17 -60.45
CA ARG A 401 -33.63 -53.57 -60.15
C ARG A 401 -34.68 -54.27 -59.30
N ALA A 402 -35.27 -53.60 -58.32
CA ALA A 402 -36.35 -54.17 -57.50
C ALA A 402 -37.59 -54.47 -58.36
N ALA A 403 -37.97 -53.54 -59.24
CA ALA A 403 -39.08 -53.75 -60.16
C ALA A 403 -38.79 -54.85 -61.20
N GLU A 404 -37.55 -54.95 -61.69
CA GLU A 404 -37.12 -56.06 -62.56
C GLU A 404 -37.11 -57.39 -61.81
N ALA A 405 -36.60 -57.43 -60.57
CA ALA A 405 -36.60 -58.62 -59.73
C ALA A 405 -38.02 -59.07 -59.37
N GLU A 406 -38.95 -58.14 -59.13
CA GLU A 406 -40.37 -58.45 -58.92
C GLU A 406 -41.00 -59.04 -60.19
N LYS A 407 -40.71 -58.48 -61.37
CA LYS A 407 -41.14 -59.06 -62.65
C LYS A 407 -40.55 -60.45 -62.89
N VAL A 408 -39.28 -60.67 -62.57
CA VAL A 408 -38.62 -61.98 -62.69
C VAL A 408 -39.19 -62.97 -61.66
N ALA A 409 -39.46 -62.54 -60.42
CA ALA A 409 -40.09 -63.36 -59.39
C ALA A 409 -41.53 -63.74 -59.77
N MET A 410 -42.32 -62.81 -60.34
CA MET A 410 -43.64 -63.12 -60.91
C MET A 410 -43.54 -64.10 -62.09
N ALA A 411 -42.54 -63.95 -62.97
CA ALA A 411 -42.31 -64.89 -64.06
C ALA A 411 -41.93 -66.29 -63.56
N LEU A 412 -41.09 -66.39 -62.51
CA LEU A 412 -40.72 -67.66 -61.88
C LEU A 412 -41.88 -68.28 -61.07
N ALA A 413 -42.68 -67.47 -60.36
CA ALA A 413 -43.87 -67.92 -59.65
C ALA A 413 -44.98 -68.43 -60.60
N ALA A 414 -45.07 -67.87 -61.82
CA ALA A 414 -45.97 -68.36 -62.85
C ALA A 414 -45.49 -69.68 -63.50
N GLN A 415 -44.21 -70.03 -63.36
CA GLN A 415 -43.59 -71.18 -64.03
C GLN A 415 -43.30 -72.38 -63.10
N ALA A 416 -43.39 -72.22 -61.77
CA ALA A 416 -43.21 -73.30 -60.81
C ALA A 416 -44.34 -73.32 -59.77
N GLY A 417 -45.35 -74.17 -59.97
CA GLY A 417 -46.40 -74.41 -58.98
C GLY A 417 -45.89 -75.23 -57.78
N LEU A 418 -45.64 -74.59 -56.64
CA LEU A 418 -45.92 -75.12 -55.28
C LEU A 418 -45.75 -74.03 -54.19
N ASN A 419 -46.64 -74.06 -53.18
CA ASN A 419 -46.68 -73.18 -51.99
C ASN A 419 -45.35 -73.17 -51.21
N VAL A 420 -44.89 -71.98 -50.79
CA VAL A 420 -43.79 -71.84 -49.82
C VAL A 420 -44.21 -70.93 -48.66
N ASP A 421 -44.28 -71.52 -47.47
CA ASP A 421 -44.34 -70.84 -46.18
C ASP A 421 -43.16 -69.89 -46.01
N ILE A 422 -43.44 -68.63 -45.71
CA ILE A 422 -42.44 -67.63 -45.34
C ILE A 422 -41.96 -67.92 -43.91
N LYS A 423 -40.89 -68.70 -43.76
CA LYS A 423 -40.08 -68.67 -42.54
C LYS A 423 -39.02 -67.57 -42.67
N VAL A 424 -39.36 -66.40 -42.15
CA VAL A 424 -38.44 -65.29 -41.92
C VAL A 424 -37.35 -65.73 -40.94
N TYR A 425 -36.12 -65.91 -41.41
CA TYR A 425 -34.93 -65.86 -40.54
C TYR A 425 -34.38 -64.44 -40.58
N PHE A 426 -34.72 -63.68 -39.53
CA PHE A 426 -33.99 -62.49 -39.12
C PHE A 426 -32.59 -62.96 -38.70
N ILE A 427 -31.57 -62.69 -39.51
CA ILE A 427 -30.18 -62.72 -39.06
C ILE A 427 -29.66 -61.29 -39.11
N SER A 428 -29.53 -60.75 -37.91
CA SER A 428 -28.75 -59.56 -37.59
C SER A 428 -27.29 -59.74 -38.04
N LEU A 429 -26.81 -58.87 -38.91
CA LEU A 429 -25.38 -58.60 -39.05
C LEU A 429 -25.11 -57.19 -38.54
N SER A 430 -24.82 -57.18 -37.24
CA SER A 430 -24.02 -56.15 -36.60
C SER A 430 -22.63 -56.12 -37.26
N SER A 431 -22.04 -54.92 -37.25
CA SER A 431 -20.61 -54.63 -37.36
C SER A 431 -19.92 -54.87 -38.70
N TYR A 432 -19.47 -53.77 -39.33
CA TYR A 432 -18.24 -53.55 -40.12
C TYR A 432 -18.53 -52.37 -41.07
N GLY A 433 -17.90 -51.20 -41.02
CA GLY A 433 -16.84 -50.69 -40.17
C GLY A 433 -16.49 -49.25 -40.60
N ARG A 434 -15.68 -48.63 -39.73
CA ARG A 434 -14.95 -47.35 -39.83
C ARG A 434 -15.74 -46.05 -39.73
#